data_AF-A0A7S0Q3A4-F1
#
_entry.id   AF-A0A7S0Q3A4-F1
#
_cell.length_a   1.000
_cell.length_b   1.000
_cell.length_c   1.000
_cell.angle_alpha   90.00
_cell.angle_beta   90.00
_cell.angle_gamma   90.00
#
_symmetry.space_group_name_H-M   'P 1'
#
loop_
_entity.id
_entity.type
_entity.pdbx_description
1 polymer ?
#
loop_
_entity_poly.entity_id
_entity_poly.type
_entity_poly.pdbx_seq_one_letter_code
_entity_poly.pdbx_strand_id
1 'polypeptide(L)'
;ARMRRSMFRLPPSLRLPTRHLGSWAARFEATRGTSISTRQALAQELATEKVWLVGQDLAEARQMEAEAGTAPNTQYAFVLSVEGTVVGMLRAALIQGSIGLLIDTVCDPALCMSSVGGPLIHAARDELKMRGAQRVVAVAQLPGLCHWIVAEKAWERLDDTAPDFTHEQPSAVEAVAKGIPRPGHSVLGVGTFTAAEPAFKRLAMEYASSKLTADADAEVAMFAAAGAEFVGINWMHAQSEEALRDRAGCTISMHFSGPV
;
A
#
# COMPACT_ATOMS: atom_id res chain seq x y z
N ALA A 1 -15.27 10.38 29.06
CA ALA A 1 -14.93 9.05 28.53
C ALA A 1 -13.83 9.19 27.47
N ARG A 2 -12.57 8.86 27.81
CA ARG A 2 -11.47 8.85 26.83
C ARG A 2 -11.65 7.64 25.92
N MET A 3 -12.09 7.86 24.67
CA MET A 3 -11.97 6.86 23.61
C MET A 3 -10.48 6.50 23.46
N ARG A 4 -10.11 5.29 23.88
CA ARG A 4 -8.83 4.69 23.48
C ARG A 4 -8.91 4.48 21.97
N ARG A 5 -8.30 5.37 21.19
CA ARG A 5 -7.93 5.05 19.81
C ARG A 5 -6.98 3.87 19.89
N SER A 6 -7.47 2.68 19.61
CA SER A 6 -6.63 1.52 19.32
C SER A 6 -5.86 1.87 18.04
N MET A 7 -4.67 2.44 18.20
CA MET A 7 -3.74 2.62 17.10
C MET A 7 -3.24 1.22 16.73
N PHE A 8 -3.81 0.67 15.66
CA PHE A 8 -3.24 -0.49 15.00
C PHE A 8 -1.83 -0.11 14.54
N ARG A 9 -0.81 -0.75 15.13
CA ARG A 9 0.54 -0.69 14.59
C ARG A 9 0.56 -1.58 13.36
N LEU A 10 1.00 -1.03 12.23
CA LEU A 10 1.25 -1.85 11.05
C LEU A 10 2.40 -2.83 11.37
N PRO A 11 2.27 -4.11 10.95
CA PRO A 11 3.35 -5.08 11.06
C PRO A 11 4.59 -4.61 10.27
N PRO A 12 5.80 -5.13 10.58
CA PRO A 12 7.01 -4.80 9.85
C PRO A 12 6.87 -5.12 8.35
N SER A 13 7.64 -4.39 7.55
CA SER A 13 7.68 -4.47 6.09
C SER A 13 7.88 -5.91 5.61
N LEU A 14 6.98 -6.35 4.73
CA LEU A 14 7.02 -7.66 4.08
C LEU A 14 8.33 -7.88 3.33
N ARG A 15 8.89 -9.09 3.43
CA ARG A 15 10.00 -9.54 2.60
C ARG A 15 9.67 -10.91 2.05
N LEU A 16 9.91 -11.10 0.75
CA LEU A 16 9.80 -12.42 0.15
C LEU A 16 10.93 -13.32 0.67
N PRO A 17 10.63 -14.60 0.99
CA PRO A 17 11.65 -15.57 1.40
C PRO A 17 12.67 -15.84 0.28
N THR A 18 13.78 -16.49 0.65
CA THR A 18 14.91 -16.81 -0.25
C THR A 18 14.46 -17.62 -1.48
N ARG A 19 15.01 -17.27 -2.65
CA ARG A 19 14.51 -17.66 -3.97
C ARG A 19 15.02 -19.04 -4.41
N HIS A 20 14.12 -20.00 -4.62
CA HIS A 20 14.39 -21.19 -5.44
C HIS A 20 13.38 -21.26 -6.59
N LEU A 21 13.53 -20.37 -7.56
CA LEU A 21 12.62 -20.24 -8.71
C LEU A 21 12.77 -21.39 -9.73
N GLY A 22 13.57 -22.42 -9.41
CA GLY A 22 13.75 -23.63 -10.22
C GLY A 22 14.01 -23.30 -11.69
N SER A 23 13.16 -23.83 -12.58
CA SER A 23 13.31 -23.65 -14.03
C SER A 23 13.11 -22.20 -14.50
N TRP A 24 12.48 -21.35 -13.67
CA TRP A 24 12.15 -19.96 -13.97
C TRP A 24 13.21 -18.95 -13.52
N ALA A 25 14.24 -19.37 -12.80
CA ALA A 25 15.22 -18.46 -12.20
C ALA A 25 15.85 -17.50 -13.22
N ALA A 26 16.28 -18.02 -14.37
CA ALA A 26 16.89 -17.21 -15.43
C ALA A 26 15.91 -16.20 -16.05
N ARG A 27 14.64 -16.59 -16.22
CA ARG A 27 13.58 -15.71 -16.75
C ARG A 27 13.29 -14.56 -15.79
N PHE A 28 13.12 -14.85 -14.51
CA PHE A 28 12.91 -13.83 -13.50
C PHE A 28 14.08 -12.84 -13.48
N GLU A 29 15.32 -13.35 -13.43
CA GLU A 29 16.50 -12.48 -13.37
C GLU A 29 16.62 -11.57 -14.59
N ALA A 30 16.38 -12.11 -15.80
CA ALA A 30 16.42 -11.31 -17.03
C ALA A 30 15.33 -10.22 -17.10
N THR A 31 14.25 -10.36 -16.31
CA THR A 31 13.09 -9.47 -16.35
C THR A 31 13.15 -8.41 -15.23
N ARG A 32 13.98 -8.58 -14.20
CA ARG A 32 14.16 -7.59 -13.13
C ARG A 32 14.63 -6.25 -13.68
N GLY A 33 13.95 -5.17 -13.29
CA GLY A 33 14.31 -3.82 -13.71
C GLY A 33 14.01 -3.51 -15.18
N THR A 34 13.36 -4.42 -15.91
CA THR A 34 12.90 -4.17 -17.27
C THR A 34 11.57 -3.40 -17.29
N SER A 35 11.10 -3.04 -18.49
CA SER A 35 9.83 -2.32 -18.68
C SER A 35 8.63 -3.09 -18.11
N ILE A 36 7.58 -2.35 -17.77
CA ILE A 36 6.31 -2.91 -17.28
C ILE A 36 5.72 -3.92 -18.28
N SER A 37 5.77 -3.61 -19.58
CA SER A 37 5.32 -4.53 -20.64
C SER A 37 6.03 -5.89 -20.60
N THR A 38 7.34 -5.90 -20.36
CA THR A 38 8.14 -7.13 -20.31
C THR A 38 7.84 -7.94 -19.05
N ARG A 39 7.67 -7.26 -17.92
CA ARG A 39 7.26 -7.89 -16.65
C ARG A 39 5.83 -8.43 -16.69
N GLN A 40 4.91 -7.74 -17.37
CA GLN A 40 3.55 -8.23 -17.65
C GLN A 40 3.56 -9.46 -18.56
N ALA A 41 4.42 -9.48 -19.59
CA ALA A 41 4.56 -10.64 -20.46
C ALA A 41 5.03 -11.89 -19.71
N LEU A 42 6.00 -11.75 -18.79
CA LEU A 42 6.41 -12.86 -17.92
C LEU A 42 5.24 -13.35 -17.04
N ALA A 43 4.47 -12.45 -16.44
CA ALA A 43 3.31 -12.83 -15.64
C ALA A 43 2.25 -13.58 -16.48
N GLN A 44 2.05 -13.18 -17.74
CA GLN A 44 1.14 -13.85 -18.66
C GLN A 44 1.65 -15.24 -19.09
N GLU A 45 2.97 -15.40 -19.28
CA GLU A 45 3.62 -16.69 -19.55
C GLU A 45 3.36 -17.65 -18.38
N LEU A 46 3.65 -17.22 -17.15
CA LEU A 46 3.41 -18.00 -15.92
C LEU A 46 1.94 -18.42 -15.75
N ALA A 47 1.01 -17.51 -16.08
CA ALA A 47 -0.42 -17.79 -16.01
C ALA A 47 -0.87 -18.81 -17.07
N THR A 48 -0.36 -18.68 -18.30
CA THR A 48 -0.66 -19.57 -19.43
C THR A 48 -0.15 -20.98 -19.19
N GLU A 49 1.06 -21.09 -18.64
CA GLU A 49 1.66 -22.37 -18.27
C GLU A 49 1.10 -22.95 -16.97
N LYS A 50 0.23 -22.20 -16.26
CA LYS A 50 -0.40 -22.59 -14.99
C LYS A 50 0.62 -22.95 -13.91
N VAL A 51 1.78 -22.31 -13.92
CA VAL A 51 2.87 -22.60 -12.97
C VAL A 51 2.72 -21.79 -11.69
N TRP A 52 2.00 -20.67 -11.74
CA TRP A 52 1.73 -19.89 -10.53
C TRP A 52 0.53 -20.44 -9.72
N LEU A 53 0.70 -20.53 -8.41
CA LEU A 53 -0.30 -21.06 -7.48
C LEU A 53 -0.60 -20.02 -6.40
N VAL A 54 -1.88 -19.76 -6.18
CA VAL A 54 -2.36 -18.91 -5.08
C VAL A 54 -2.70 -19.80 -3.89
N GLY A 55 -2.21 -19.42 -2.71
CA GLY A 55 -2.45 -20.13 -1.46
C GLY A 55 -2.42 -19.18 -0.26
N GLN A 56 -2.47 -19.77 0.93
CA GLN A 56 -2.30 -19.03 2.19
C GLN A 56 -0.99 -19.42 2.87
N ASP A 57 -0.34 -18.44 3.48
CA ASP A 57 0.80 -18.65 4.37
C ASP A 57 0.35 -18.57 5.83
N LEU A 58 0.10 -19.75 6.42
CA LEU A 58 -0.37 -19.88 7.80
C LEU A 58 0.71 -19.54 8.84
N ALA A 59 2.00 -19.58 8.47
CA ALA A 59 3.07 -19.18 9.37
C ALA A 59 3.10 -17.65 9.49
N GLU A 60 3.05 -16.97 8.35
CA GLU A 60 2.97 -15.52 8.26
C GLU A 60 1.71 -14.98 8.95
N ALA A 61 0.54 -15.58 8.70
CA ALA A 61 -0.71 -15.18 9.36
C ALA A 61 -0.62 -15.27 10.90
N ARG A 62 -0.03 -16.35 11.44
CA ARG A 62 0.17 -16.50 12.89
C ARG A 62 1.15 -15.48 13.45
N GLN A 63 2.19 -15.14 12.70
CA GLN A 63 3.13 -14.09 13.10
C GLN A 63 2.42 -12.73 13.18
N MET A 64 1.61 -12.39 12.17
CA MET A 64 0.83 -11.15 12.17
C MET A 64 -0.13 -11.08 13.38
N GLU A 65 -0.78 -12.18 13.75
CA GLU A 65 -1.65 -12.22 14.94
C GLU A 65 -0.88 -11.95 16.23
N ALA A 66 0.31 -12.55 16.36
CA ALA A 66 1.17 -12.35 17.52
C ALA A 66 1.65 -10.89 17.62
N GLU A 67 2.03 -10.29 16.49
CA GLU A 67 2.48 -8.89 16.43
C GLU A 67 1.35 -7.89 16.69
N ALA A 68 0.16 -8.14 16.16
CA ALA A 68 -1.01 -7.29 16.33
C ALA A 68 -1.69 -7.47 17.70
N GLY A 69 -1.40 -8.57 18.41
CA GLY A 69 -2.10 -8.94 19.64
C GLY A 69 -3.59 -9.19 19.41
N THR A 70 -3.96 -9.68 18.23
CA THR A 70 -5.36 -9.93 17.83
C THR A 70 -5.79 -11.36 18.15
N ALA A 71 -7.10 -11.61 18.11
CA ALA A 71 -7.63 -12.95 18.28
C ALA A 71 -7.14 -13.88 17.14
N PRO A 72 -7.00 -15.20 17.40
CA PRO A 72 -6.69 -16.15 16.35
C PRO A 72 -7.71 -16.16 15.22
N ASN A 73 -7.26 -16.48 14.02
CA ASN A 73 -8.02 -16.50 12.77
C ASN A 73 -8.61 -15.13 12.38
N THR A 74 -7.91 -14.05 12.69
CA THR A 74 -8.30 -12.69 12.26
C THR A 74 -7.32 -12.05 11.29
N GLN A 75 -6.13 -12.64 11.11
CA GLN A 75 -5.16 -12.22 10.12
C GLN A 75 -4.96 -13.33 9.08
N TYR A 76 -4.67 -12.93 7.86
CA TYR A 76 -4.46 -13.83 6.73
C TYR A 76 -3.31 -13.31 5.88
N ALA A 77 -2.52 -14.22 5.33
CA ALA A 77 -1.50 -13.91 4.34
C ALA A 77 -1.76 -14.76 3.11
N PHE A 78 -1.99 -14.11 1.97
CA PHE A 78 -2.19 -14.76 0.69
C PHE A 78 -0.89 -14.68 -0.10
N VAL A 79 -0.47 -15.80 -0.65
CA VAL A 79 0.78 -15.92 -1.39
C VAL A 79 0.53 -16.39 -2.81
N LEU A 80 1.31 -15.84 -3.73
CA LEU A 80 1.41 -16.33 -5.09
C LEU A 80 2.80 -16.94 -5.25
N SER A 81 2.86 -18.19 -5.64
CA SER A 81 4.09 -18.97 -5.73
C SER A 81 4.33 -19.56 -7.11
N VAL A 82 5.58 -19.68 -7.51
CA VAL A 82 6.04 -20.32 -8.76
C VAL A 82 7.01 -21.42 -8.36
N GLU A 83 6.70 -22.66 -8.72
CA GLU A 83 7.49 -23.86 -8.34
C GLU A 83 7.82 -23.91 -6.83
N GLY A 84 6.84 -23.54 -5.98
CA GLY A 84 6.98 -23.52 -4.53
C GLY A 84 7.71 -22.31 -3.95
N THR A 85 8.20 -21.38 -4.78
CA THR A 85 8.79 -20.10 -4.33
C THR A 85 7.76 -18.99 -4.34
N VAL A 86 7.60 -18.29 -3.22
CA VAL A 86 6.70 -17.12 -3.12
C VAL A 86 7.27 -15.96 -3.92
N VAL A 87 6.49 -15.46 -4.89
CA VAL A 87 6.83 -14.31 -5.75
C VAL A 87 5.87 -13.13 -5.57
N GLY A 88 4.81 -13.31 -4.77
CA GLY A 88 3.89 -12.25 -4.38
C GLY A 88 3.21 -12.58 -3.07
N MET A 89 2.91 -11.57 -2.27
CA MET A 89 2.16 -11.72 -1.03
C MET A 89 1.26 -10.51 -0.79
N LEU A 90 0.06 -10.76 -0.28
CA LEU A 90 -0.92 -9.78 0.18
C LEU A 90 -1.36 -10.15 1.59
N ARG A 91 -1.28 -9.21 2.52
CA ARG A 91 -1.82 -9.38 3.87
C ARG A 91 -3.28 -8.94 3.92
N ALA A 92 -4.06 -9.59 4.79
CA ALA A 92 -5.44 -9.24 5.03
C ALA A 92 -5.84 -9.47 6.48
N ALA A 93 -6.89 -8.79 6.93
CA ALA A 93 -7.41 -8.90 8.28
C ALA A 93 -8.94 -8.84 8.31
N LEU A 94 -9.56 -9.51 9.27
CA LEU A 94 -10.98 -9.33 9.59
C LEU A 94 -11.11 -8.47 10.85
N ILE A 95 -11.52 -7.22 10.66
CA ILE A 95 -11.67 -6.23 11.71
C ILE A 95 -13.12 -6.22 12.21
N GLN A 96 -13.29 -6.29 13.54
CA GLN A 96 -14.59 -6.24 14.21
C GLN A 96 -15.62 -7.24 13.63
N GLY A 97 -15.13 -8.39 13.13
CA GLY A 97 -15.95 -9.47 12.58
C GLY A 97 -16.78 -9.13 11.34
N SER A 98 -16.61 -7.95 10.74
CA SER A 98 -17.50 -7.47 9.66
C SER A 98 -16.80 -6.66 8.57
N ILE A 99 -15.57 -6.22 8.80
CA ILE A 99 -14.80 -5.41 7.85
C ILE A 99 -13.57 -6.21 7.46
N GLY A 100 -13.50 -6.64 6.21
CA GLY A 100 -12.28 -7.16 5.62
C GLY A 100 -11.34 -6.01 5.28
N LEU A 101 -10.08 -6.12 5.66
CA LEU A 101 -9.02 -5.17 5.35
C LEU A 101 -7.95 -5.87 4.51
N LEU A 102 -7.58 -5.30 3.37
CA LEU A 102 -6.40 -5.68 2.58
C LEU A 102 -5.30 -4.64 2.83
N ILE A 103 -4.10 -5.11 3.18
CA ILE A 103 -2.94 -4.27 3.53
C ILE A 103 -1.68 -4.92 3.02
N ASP A 104 -0.64 -4.10 2.82
CA ASP A 104 0.73 -4.50 2.53
C ASP A 104 0.85 -5.57 1.43
N THR A 105 1.15 -5.12 0.22
CA THR A 105 1.43 -6.02 -0.91
C THR A 105 2.91 -5.97 -1.24
N VAL A 106 3.50 -7.15 -1.46
CA VAL A 106 4.85 -7.27 -2.01
C VAL A 106 4.83 -8.17 -3.23
N CYS A 107 5.64 -7.84 -4.21
CA CYS A 107 5.78 -8.58 -5.45
C CYS A 107 7.26 -8.67 -5.82
N ASP A 108 7.69 -9.79 -6.42
CA ASP A 108 9.04 -9.91 -6.95
C ASP A 108 9.24 -8.85 -8.05
N PRO A 109 10.35 -8.09 -8.05
CA PRO A 109 10.62 -7.04 -9.04
C PRO A 109 10.63 -7.49 -10.51
N ALA A 110 10.67 -8.79 -10.79
CA ALA A 110 10.52 -9.35 -12.12
C ALA A 110 9.06 -9.35 -12.62
N LEU A 111 8.08 -9.15 -11.74
CA LEU A 111 6.67 -9.15 -12.07
C LEU A 111 6.07 -7.76 -11.83
N CYS A 112 4.92 -7.49 -12.45
CA CYS A 112 4.13 -6.29 -12.17
C CYS A 112 3.12 -6.56 -11.07
N MET A 113 2.96 -5.58 -10.19
CA MET A 113 2.05 -5.62 -9.06
C MET A 113 0.59 -5.79 -9.52
N SER A 114 0.19 -5.16 -10.63
CA SER A 114 -1.15 -5.34 -11.21
C SER A 114 -1.41 -6.77 -11.68
N SER A 115 -0.40 -7.46 -12.21
CA SER A 115 -0.52 -8.85 -12.66
C SER A 115 -0.62 -9.84 -11.50
N VAL A 116 0.15 -9.63 -10.44
CA VAL A 116 0.17 -10.50 -9.25
C VAL A 116 -1.00 -10.19 -8.31
N GLY A 117 -1.38 -8.92 -8.22
CA GLY A 117 -2.39 -8.43 -7.30
C GLY A 117 -3.79 -8.94 -7.58
N GLY A 118 -4.17 -9.07 -8.87
CA GLY A 118 -5.49 -9.58 -9.24
C GLY A 118 -5.81 -10.91 -8.55
N PRO A 119 -5.08 -11.99 -8.82
CA PRO A 119 -5.32 -13.30 -8.18
C PRO A 119 -5.31 -13.25 -6.64
N LEU A 120 -4.39 -12.49 -6.04
CA LEU A 120 -4.29 -12.36 -4.58
C LEU A 120 -5.50 -11.64 -3.97
N ILE A 121 -5.94 -10.53 -4.60
CA ILE A 121 -7.09 -9.75 -4.15
C ILE A 121 -8.37 -10.57 -4.23
N HIS A 122 -8.57 -11.34 -5.31
CA HIS A 122 -9.74 -12.21 -5.45
C HIS A 122 -9.76 -13.27 -4.33
N ALA A 123 -8.66 -14.01 -4.15
CA ALA A 123 -8.55 -15.01 -3.08
C ALA A 123 -8.79 -14.41 -1.68
N ALA A 124 -8.23 -13.23 -1.41
CA ALA A 124 -8.41 -12.54 -0.14
C ALA A 124 -9.85 -12.07 0.08
N ARG A 125 -10.49 -11.51 -0.95
CA ARG A 125 -11.89 -11.06 -0.86
C ARG A 125 -12.83 -12.24 -0.64
N ASP A 126 -12.62 -13.36 -1.34
CA ASP A 126 -13.45 -14.55 -1.20
C ASP A 126 -13.33 -15.14 0.20
N GLU A 127 -12.12 -15.29 0.73
CA GLU A 127 -11.90 -15.75 2.10
C GLU A 127 -12.57 -14.82 3.12
N LEU A 128 -12.34 -13.51 3.02
CA LEU A 128 -12.92 -12.54 3.96
C LEU A 128 -14.45 -12.57 3.93
N LYS A 129 -15.06 -12.69 2.75
CA LYS A 129 -16.51 -12.83 2.60
C LYS A 129 -17.03 -14.14 3.21
N MET A 130 -16.35 -15.26 2.98
CA MET A 130 -16.70 -16.55 3.61
C MET A 130 -16.63 -16.48 5.14
N ARG A 131 -15.74 -15.64 5.68
CA ARG A 131 -15.60 -15.39 7.13
C ARG A 131 -16.59 -14.37 7.68
N GLY A 132 -17.49 -13.83 6.85
CA GLY A 132 -18.56 -12.92 7.27
C GLY A 132 -18.26 -11.44 7.09
N ALA A 133 -17.20 -11.06 6.36
CA ALA A 133 -16.98 -9.65 6.01
C ALA A 133 -18.14 -9.12 5.17
N GLN A 134 -18.81 -8.08 5.66
CA GLN A 134 -19.90 -7.39 4.96
C GLN A 134 -19.37 -6.40 3.92
N ARG A 135 -18.16 -5.88 4.17
CA ARG A 135 -17.43 -4.99 3.26
C ARG A 135 -15.94 -5.31 3.29
N VAL A 136 -15.28 -5.05 2.17
CA VAL A 136 -13.82 -5.17 2.06
C VAL A 136 -13.24 -3.81 1.67
N VAL A 137 -12.25 -3.36 2.42
CA VAL A 137 -11.49 -2.15 2.18
C VAL A 137 -10.03 -2.50 1.97
N ALA A 138 -9.34 -1.75 1.12
CA ALA A 138 -7.89 -1.82 0.97
C ALA A 138 -7.24 -0.55 1.53
N VAL A 139 -6.04 -0.69 2.07
CA VAL A 139 -5.18 0.45 2.43
C VAL A 139 -3.91 0.34 1.63
N ALA A 140 -3.78 1.18 0.60
CA ALA A 140 -2.61 1.24 -0.26
C ALA A 140 -1.55 2.21 0.28
N GLN A 141 -0.29 1.82 0.14
CA GLN A 141 0.86 2.67 0.37
C GLN A 141 1.04 3.66 -0.79
N LEU A 142 1.61 4.83 -0.51
CA LEU A 142 1.90 5.88 -1.49
C LEU A 142 3.41 6.10 -1.64
N PRO A 143 4.19 5.10 -2.09
CA PRO A 143 5.63 5.22 -2.12
C PRO A 143 6.09 6.35 -3.04
N GLY A 144 7.13 7.08 -2.66
CA GLY A 144 7.68 8.21 -3.40
C GLY A 144 6.89 9.52 -3.32
N LEU A 145 5.83 9.59 -2.51
CA LEU A 145 5.00 10.79 -2.37
C LEU A 145 5.81 12.03 -1.97
N CYS A 146 6.64 11.93 -0.92
CA CYS A 146 7.46 13.06 -0.48
C CYS A 146 8.45 13.49 -1.56
N HIS A 147 9.06 12.53 -2.26
CA HIS A 147 9.97 12.81 -3.37
C HIS A 147 9.26 13.55 -4.51
N TRP A 148 8.07 13.11 -4.90
CA TRP A 148 7.26 13.78 -5.92
C TRP A 148 6.89 15.22 -5.52
N ILE A 149 6.44 15.42 -4.27
CA ILE A 149 6.14 16.77 -3.74
C ILE A 149 7.38 17.68 -3.84
N VAL A 150 8.56 17.16 -3.52
CA VAL A 150 9.82 17.91 -3.61
C VAL A 150 10.23 18.20 -5.05
N ALA A 151 10.16 17.22 -5.94
CA ALA A 151 10.56 17.38 -7.33
C ALA A 151 9.69 18.41 -8.06
N GLU A 152 8.37 18.37 -7.83
CA GLU A 152 7.39 19.26 -8.46
C GLU A 152 7.22 20.59 -7.70
N LYS A 153 7.89 20.76 -6.56
CA LYS A 153 7.65 21.85 -5.60
C LYS A 153 6.16 22.07 -5.35
N ALA A 154 5.44 20.98 -5.11
CA ALA A 154 3.97 21.00 -5.13
C ALA A 154 3.34 21.91 -4.04
N TRP A 155 4.12 22.36 -3.05
CA TRP A 155 3.69 23.38 -2.09
C TRP A 155 3.54 24.80 -2.68
N GLU A 156 4.18 25.11 -3.81
CA GLU A 156 4.09 26.44 -4.48
C GLU A 156 2.76 26.64 -5.23
N ARG A 157 2.04 25.54 -5.46
CA ARG A 157 0.82 25.45 -6.29
C ARG A 157 -0.40 25.00 -5.48
N LEU A 158 -0.34 25.18 -4.16
CA LEU A 158 -1.49 24.96 -3.29
C LEU A 158 -2.58 25.98 -3.62
N ASP A 159 -3.82 25.50 -3.74
CA ASP A 159 -5.00 26.34 -3.91
C ASP A 159 -5.25 27.18 -2.65
N ASP A 160 -5.02 28.49 -2.78
CA ASP A 160 -5.21 29.49 -1.71
C ASP A 160 -6.69 29.85 -1.48
N THR A 161 -7.58 29.41 -2.38
CA THR A 161 -9.03 29.57 -2.25
C THR A 161 -9.70 28.43 -1.49
N ALA A 162 -8.96 27.35 -1.19
CA ALA A 162 -9.48 26.22 -0.43
C ALA A 162 -9.93 26.65 0.99
N PRO A 163 -11.07 26.14 1.48
CA PRO A 163 -11.68 26.61 2.74
C PRO A 163 -10.82 26.35 3.98
N ASP A 164 -9.88 25.43 3.89
CA ASP A 164 -8.94 25.03 4.94
C ASP A 164 -7.52 25.55 4.69
N PHE A 165 -7.32 26.46 3.72
CA PHE A 165 -6.01 27.03 3.42
C PHE A 165 -5.52 27.94 4.55
N THR A 166 -4.23 27.86 4.85
CA THR A 166 -3.55 28.80 5.75
C THR A 166 -2.20 29.20 5.15
N HIS A 167 -1.75 30.43 5.43
CA HIS A 167 -0.46 30.92 4.94
C HIS A 167 0.74 30.11 5.44
N GLU A 168 0.57 29.30 6.48
CA GLU A 168 1.62 28.41 6.99
C GLU A 168 1.76 27.11 6.19
N GLN A 169 0.71 26.68 5.47
CA GLN A 169 0.67 25.41 4.76
C GLN A 169 1.82 25.19 3.78
N PRO A 170 2.18 26.14 2.89
CA PRO A 170 3.28 25.92 1.94
C PRO A 170 4.59 25.55 2.64
N SER A 171 4.98 26.34 3.65
CA SER A 171 6.20 26.10 4.44
C SER A 171 6.14 24.80 5.25
N ALA A 172 4.95 24.40 5.71
CA ALA A 172 4.76 23.18 6.48
C ALA A 172 4.83 21.94 5.59
N VAL A 173 4.20 21.97 4.42
CA VAL A 173 4.27 20.90 3.41
C VAL A 173 5.70 20.71 2.93
N GLU A 174 6.41 21.80 2.60
CA GLU A 174 7.81 21.76 2.21
C GLU A 174 8.67 21.10 3.29
N ALA A 175 8.52 21.52 4.55
CA ALA A 175 9.29 20.99 5.68
C ALA A 175 9.04 19.49 5.89
N VAL A 176 7.77 19.05 5.84
CA VAL A 176 7.41 17.64 5.99
C VAL A 176 7.96 16.81 4.83
N ALA A 177 7.78 17.26 3.58
CA ALA A 177 8.22 16.50 2.40
C ALA A 177 9.75 16.39 2.30
N LYS A 178 10.49 17.42 2.71
CA LYS A 178 11.95 17.40 2.75
C LYS A 178 12.53 16.69 3.98
N GLY A 179 11.74 16.51 5.04
CA GLY A 179 12.25 16.07 6.33
C GLY A 179 13.10 17.13 7.05
N ILE A 180 12.99 18.41 6.66
CA ILE A 180 13.82 19.52 7.17
C ILE A 180 12.92 20.50 7.95
N PRO A 181 13.23 20.84 9.22
CA PRO A 181 12.46 21.81 9.99
C PRO A 181 12.33 23.18 9.31
N ARG A 182 11.22 23.87 9.54
CA ARG A 182 11.02 25.27 9.09
C ARG A 182 12.08 26.20 9.73
N PRO A 183 12.46 27.31 9.09
CA PRO A 183 13.32 28.32 9.71
C PRO A 183 12.81 28.71 11.11
N GLY A 184 13.73 28.84 12.07
CA GLY A 184 13.40 29.14 13.46
C GLY A 184 12.93 27.94 14.30
N HIS A 185 12.86 26.73 13.75
CA HIS A 185 12.51 25.51 14.48
C HIS A 185 13.66 24.49 14.46
N SER A 186 13.89 23.80 15.57
CA SER A 186 14.95 22.78 15.69
C SER A 186 14.51 21.38 15.26
N VAL A 187 13.20 21.11 15.19
CA VAL A 187 12.61 19.81 14.88
C VAL A 187 11.32 19.94 14.07
N LEU A 188 10.94 18.88 13.36
CA LEU A 188 9.60 18.72 12.79
C LEU A 188 8.61 18.42 13.93
N GLY A 189 8.08 19.49 14.53
CA GLY A 189 7.13 19.39 15.63
C GLY A 189 5.70 19.08 15.18
N VAL A 190 4.86 18.74 16.15
CA VAL A 190 3.42 18.49 15.95
C VAL A 190 2.75 19.64 15.19
N GLY A 191 3.11 20.90 15.49
CA GLY A 191 2.58 22.08 14.80
C GLY A 191 2.83 22.06 13.29
N THR A 192 4.02 21.60 12.85
CA THR A 192 4.35 21.49 11.42
C THR A 192 3.48 20.44 10.73
N PHE A 193 3.32 19.25 11.33
CA PHE A 193 2.47 18.19 10.77
C PHE A 193 0.99 18.60 10.76
N THR A 194 0.49 19.24 11.81
CA THR A 194 -0.89 19.74 11.88
C THR A 194 -1.15 20.80 10.82
N ALA A 195 -0.21 21.74 10.62
CA ALA A 195 -0.34 22.77 9.59
C ALA A 195 -0.29 22.16 8.18
N ALA A 196 0.54 21.15 7.95
CA ALA A 196 0.68 20.49 6.65
C ALA A 196 -0.53 19.62 6.28
N GLU A 197 -1.18 18.97 7.26
CA GLU A 197 -2.16 17.90 7.05
C GLU A 197 -3.19 18.17 5.93
N PRO A 198 -3.92 19.30 5.89
CA PRO A 198 -5.00 19.48 4.92
C PRO A 198 -4.47 19.56 3.48
N ALA A 199 -3.42 20.36 3.27
CA ALA A 199 -2.75 20.49 1.97
C ALA A 199 -2.06 19.19 1.55
N PHE A 200 -1.40 18.50 2.49
CA PHE A 200 -0.70 17.25 2.20
C PHE A 200 -1.67 16.14 1.78
N LYS A 201 -2.86 16.06 2.38
CA LYS A 201 -3.91 15.12 1.94
C LYS A 201 -4.40 15.40 0.52
N ARG A 202 -4.55 16.67 0.12
CA ARG A 202 -4.90 17.03 -1.27
C ARG A 202 -3.81 16.60 -2.25
N LEU A 203 -2.55 16.90 -1.93
CA LEU A 203 -1.40 16.47 -2.73
C LEU A 203 -1.27 14.95 -2.80
N ALA A 204 -1.52 14.24 -1.70
CA ALA A 204 -1.52 12.78 -1.66
C ALA A 204 -2.62 12.18 -2.56
N MET A 205 -3.80 12.81 -2.61
CA MET A 205 -4.89 12.41 -3.51
C MET A 205 -4.53 12.66 -4.97
N GLU A 206 -3.93 13.82 -5.28
CA GLU A 206 -3.44 14.12 -6.62
C GLU A 206 -2.38 13.12 -7.07
N TYR A 207 -1.41 12.84 -6.20
CA TYR A 207 -0.38 11.84 -6.42
C TYR A 207 -0.99 10.46 -6.68
N ALA A 208 -1.89 9.99 -5.81
CA ALA A 208 -2.56 8.70 -5.99
C ALA A 208 -3.33 8.62 -7.32
N SER A 209 -4.01 9.71 -7.70
CA SER A 209 -4.73 9.80 -8.97
C SER A 209 -3.79 9.72 -10.17
N SER A 210 -2.61 10.33 -10.09
CA SER A 210 -1.57 10.21 -11.12
C SER A 210 -1.04 8.77 -11.27
N LYS A 211 -1.21 7.93 -10.25
CA LYS A 211 -0.82 6.52 -10.25
C LYS A 211 -1.92 5.57 -10.73
N LEU A 212 -3.04 6.06 -11.25
CA LEU A 212 -4.09 5.21 -11.81
C LEU A 212 -3.89 4.87 -13.29
N THR A 213 -2.88 5.43 -13.94
CA THR A 213 -2.56 5.11 -15.33
C THR A 213 -2.24 3.63 -15.47
N ALA A 214 -2.60 3.00 -16.60
CA ALA A 214 -2.38 1.57 -16.85
C ALA A 214 -0.91 1.13 -16.71
N ASP A 215 0.03 2.06 -16.86
CA ASP A 215 1.47 1.86 -16.73
C ASP A 215 2.01 2.16 -15.32
N ALA A 216 1.16 2.32 -14.31
CA ALA A 216 1.61 2.52 -12.95
C ALA A 216 1.75 1.17 -12.22
N ASP A 217 2.98 0.82 -11.85
CA ASP A 217 3.27 -0.33 -11.00
C ASP A 217 3.16 0.04 -9.51
N ALA A 218 1.93 0.29 -9.07
CA ALA A 218 1.61 0.78 -7.72
C ALA A 218 0.41 0.05 -7.10
N GLU A 219 0.38 -0.05 -5.76
CA GLU A 219 -0.72 -0.72 -5.04
C GLU A 219 -2.08 -0.08 -5.35
N VAL A 220 -2.10 1.24 -5.51
CA VAL A 220 -3.31 1.99 -5.89
C VAL A 220 -3.86 1.53 -7.24
N ALA A 221 -3.00 1.42 -8.25
CA ALA A 221 -3.39 0.93 -9.58
C ALA A 221 -3.88 -0.52 -9.52
N MET A 222 -3.19 -1.35 -8.73
CA MET A 222 -3.54 -2.74 -8.52
C MET A 222 -4.93 -2.90 -7.89
N PHE A 223 -5.25 -2.18 -6.81
CA PHE A 223 -6.57 -2.24 -6.19
C PHE A 223 -7.65 -1.64 -7.09
N ALA A 224 -7.36 -0.53 -7.77
CA ALA A 224 -8.29 0.08 -8.73
C ALA A 224 -8.64 -0.88 -9.88
N ALA A 225 -7.63 -1.56 -10.45
CA ALA A 225 -7.84 -2.56 -11.50
C ALA A 225 -8.69 -3.76 -11.02
N ALA A 226 -8.69 -4.04 -9.71
CA ALA A 226 -9.53 -5.05 -9.08
C ALA A 226 -10.91 -4.51 -8.62
N GLY A 227 -11.29 -3.30 -9.04
CA GLY A 227 -12.60 -2.70 -8.78
C GLY A 227 -12.71 -1.93 -7.47
N ALA A 228 -11.59 -1.51 -6.86
CA ALA A 228 -11.62 -0.64 -5.70
C ALA A 228 -11.75 0.84 -6.08
N GLU A 229 -12.55 1.59 -5.33
CA GLU A 229 -12.77 3.03 -5.49
C GLU A 229 -12.13 3.80 -4.33
N PHE A 230 -11.71 5.04 -4.56
CA PHE A 230 -11.10 5.86 -3.51
C PHE A 230 -12.10 6.29 -2.45
N VAL A 231 -11.65 6.20 -1.19
CA VAL A 231 -12.42 6.67 -0.03
C VAL A 231 -11.75 7.90 0.60
N GLY A 232 -10.43 7.89 0.75
CA GLY A 232 -9.72 9.02 1.33
C GLY A 232 -8.29 8.73 1.77
N ILE A 233 -7.60 9.78 2.22
CA ILE A 233 -6.21 9.71 2.70
C ILE A 233 -6.18 9.54 4.22
N ASN A 234 -5.43 8.54 4.69
CA ASN A 234 -5.11 8.38 6.10
C ASN A 234 -3.79 9.09 6.40
N TRP A 235 -3.86 10.17 7.17
CA TRP A 235 -2.69 10.95 7.57
C TRP A 235 -1.98 10.32 8.77
N MET A 236 -0.64 10.26 8.73
CA MET A 236 0.21 9.71 9.80
C MET A 236 -0.21 8.30 10.24
N HIS A 237 -0.73 7.51 9.31
CA HIS A 237 -1.18 6.14 9.54
C HIS A 237 0.01 5.19 9.68
N ALA A 238 1.00 5.28 8.79
CA ALA A 238 2.22 4.49 8.85
C ALA A 238 3.34 5.28 9.55
N GLN A 239 3.80 4.77 10.70
CA GLN A 239 4.76 5.50 11.57
C GLN A 239 6.18 4.94 11.54
N SER A 240 6.49 4.01 10.64
CA SER A 240 7.87 3.57 10.45
C SER A 240 8.70 4.73 9.89
N GLU A 241 9.99 4.76 10.24
CA GLU A 241 10.91 5.79 9.74
C GLU A 241 10.90 5.87 8.21
N GLU A 242 10.88 4.71 7.55
CA GLU A 242 10.77 4.62 6.10
C GLU A 242 9.48 5.27 5.58
N ALA A 243 8.32 4.95 6.15
CA ALA A 243 7.05 5.51 5.70
C ALA A 243 6.94 7.03 5.98
N LEU A 244 7.50 7.50 7.08
CA LEU A 244 7.56 8.94 7.38
C LEU A 244 8.46 9.68 6.38
N ARG A 245 9.63 9.13 6.06
CA ARG A 245 10.56 9.71 5.09
C ARG A 245 10.02 9.70 3.67
N ASP A 246 9.42 8.59 3.25
CA ASP A 246 9.01 8.34 1.88
C ASP A 246 7.65 8.98 1.53
N ARG A 247 6.73 9.00 2.49
CA ARG A 247 5.32 9.38 2.27
C ARG A 247 4.65 10.10 3.43
N ALA A 248 5.41 10.64 4.39
CA ALA A 248 4.88 11.31 5.58
C ALA A 248 3.84 10.47 6.35
N GLY A 249 3.98 9.14 6.29
CA GLY A 249 3.02 8.21 6.89
C GLY A 249 1.63 8.18 6.23
N CYS A 250 1.47 8.79 5.05
CA CYS A 250 0.22 8.76 4.29
C CYS A 250 -0.04 7.39 3.70
N THR A 251 -1.28 6.93 3.81
CA THR A 251 -1.82 5.82 3.03
C THR A 251 -3.16 6.23 2.44
N ILE A 252 -3.66 5.45 1.47
CA ILE A 252 -4.96 5.69 0.86
C ILE A 252 -5.91 4.54 1.13
N SER A 253 -7.11 4.86 1.59
CA SER A 253 -8.19 3.91 1.78
C SER A 253 -8.98 3.78 0.48
N MET A 254 -9.23 2.54 0.06
CA MET A 254 -10.03 2.19 -1.10
C MET A 254 -11.09 1.16 -0.71
N HIS A 255 -12.25 1.18 -1.36
CA HIS A 255 -13.37 0.29 -1.07
C HIS A 255 -13.78 -0.48 -2.31
N PHE A 256 -14.05 -1.78 -2.17
CA PHE A 256 -14.53 -2.60 -3.28
C PHE A 256 -16.05 -2.53 -3.38
N SER A 257 -16.54 -1.91 -4.45
CA SER A 257 -17.97 -1.77 -4.74
C SER A 257 -18.46 -3.01 -5.52
N GLY A 258 -19.28 -3.87 -4.90
CA GLY A 258 -20.02 -4.96 -5.59
C GLY A 258 -19.73 -6.42 -5.16
N PRO A 259 -20.60 -7.37 -5.54
CA PRO A 259 -20.28 -8.80 -5.53
C PRO A 259 -19.11 -9.11 -6.49
N VAL A 260 -18.36 -10.18 -6.23
CA VAL A 260 -17.19 -10.58 -7.06
C VAL A 260 -17.65 -11.00 -8.44
#